data_AF-A0A414NZL8-F1
#
_entry.id   AF-A0A414NZL8-F1
#
_cell.length_a   1.000
_cell.length_b   1.000
_cell.length_c   1.000
_cell.angle_alpha   90.00
_cell.angle_beta   90.00
_cell.angle_gamma   90.00
#
_symmetry.space_group_name_H-M   'P 1'
#
loop_
_entity.id
_entity.type
_entity.pdbx_description
1 polymer ?
#
loop_
_entity_poly.entity_id
_entity_poly.type
_entity_poly.pdbx_seq_one_letter_code
_entity_poly.pdbx_strand_id
1 'polypeptide(L)'
;MRLARAMRRKAERSATVGELQAVKSYAKAKKAVRHATTHEIVMQAAVRRQAVVEIMATIVVAMRRSYGWGMDRLLRLRKKMRVQMECLKGRYVKLEEMEAIVEKELDWGFQHEQTDTWETRRKVEYRAVRVMSAVFLIALHDEFGFGKKRAMRAYKELADIWTAIHDGSLTMEAMWKEHDAVGKSAGKTLAL
;
A
#
# COMPACT_ATOMS: atom_id res chain seq x y z
N MET A 1 -7.10 -52.25 51.00
CA MET A 1 -6.12 -51.19 50.63
C MET A 1 -5.57 -51.24 49.19
N ARG A 2 -5.53 -52.38 48.47
CA ARG A 2 -4.99 -52.45 47.08
C ARG A 2 -5.80 -51.67 46.03
N LEU A 3 -7.13 -51.73 46.11
CA LEU A 3 -8.05 -51.05 45.18
C LEU A 3 -7.93 -49.52 45.22
N ALA A 4 -7.86 -48.93 46.41
CA ALA A 4 -7.69 -47.49 46.59
C ALA A 4 -6.37 -46.97 46.00
N ARG A 5 -5.27 -47.73 46.14
CA ARG A 5 -3.97 -47.39 45.52
C ARG A 5 -4.00 -47.51 44.00
N ALA A 6 -4.71 -48.49 43.45
CA ALA A 6 -4.89 -48.64 42.00
C ALA A 6 -5.74 -47.52 41.40
N MET A 7 -6.82 -47.13 42.08
CA MET A 7 -7.67 -45.99 41.70
C MET A 7 -6.87 -44.68 41.70
N ARG A 8 -6.09 -44.42 42.75
CA ARG A 8 -5.21 -43.24 42.83
C ARG A 8 -4.18 -43.21 41.69
N ARG A 9 -3.51 -44.33 41.40
CA ARG A 9 -2.57 -44.44 40.26
C ARG A 9 -3.26 -44.23 38.91
N LYS A 10 -4.50 -44.68 38.75
CA LYS A 10 -5.29 -44.45 37.52
C LYS A 10 -5.65 -42.97 37.37
N ALA A 11 -6.05 -42.32 38.46
CA ALA A 11 -6.35 -40.88 38.49
C ALA A 11 -5.11 -40.02 38.21
N GLU A 12 -3.96 -40.34 38.81
CA GLU A 12 -2.68 -39.68 38.55
C GLU A 12 -2.24 -39.84 37.08
N ARG A 13 -2.38 -41.04 36.50
CA ARG A 13 -2.10 -41.27 35.07
C ARG A 13 -3.05 -40.53 34.14
N SER A 14 -4.35 -40.44 34.47
CA SER A 14 -5.29 -39.65 33.66
C SER A 14 -5.01 -38.15 33.74
N ALA A 15 -4.60 -37.65 34.90
CA ALA A 15 -4.24 -36.25 35.08
C ALA A 15 -2.99 -35.88 34.26
N THR A 16 -1.94 -36.70 34.30
CA THR A 16 -0.73 -36.46 33.50
C THR A 16 -0.97 -36.56 31.99
N VAL A 17 -1.84 -37.47 31.54
CA VAL A 17 -2.28 -37.54 30.14
C VAL A 17 -3.08 -36.30 29.75
N GLY A 18 -3.96 -35.82 30.63
CA GLY A 18 -4.72 -34.57 30.44
C GLY A 18 -3.82 -33.34 30.31
N GLU A 19 -2.81 -33.21 31.17
CA GLU A 19 -1.81 -32.14 31.09
C GLU A 19 -0.99 -32.19 29.78
N LEU A 20 -0.55 -33.38 29.36
CA LEU A 20 0.16 -33.54 28.08
C LEU A 20 -0.72 -33.17 26.88
N GLN A 21 -2.01 -33.51 26.91
CA GLN A 21 -2.98 -33.11 25.88
C GLN A 21 -3.25 -31.60 25.89
N ALA A 22 -3.32 -30.98 27.07
CA ALA A 22 -3.45 -29.54 27.22
C ALA A 22 -2.23 -28.79 26.65
N VAL A 23 -1.01 -29.26 26.93
CA VAL A 23 0.22 -28.68 26.37
C VAL A 23 0.27 -28.83 24.84
N LYS A 24 -0.11 -30.00 24.30
CA LYS A 24 -0.17 -30.23 22.85
C LYS A 24 -1.21 -29.35 22.16
N SER A 25 -2.40 -29.22 22.75
CA SER A 25 -3.47 -28.36 22.20
C SER A 25 -3.10 -26.87 22.26
N TYR A 26 -2.49 -26.41 23.35
CA TYR A 26 -1.94 -25.05 23.46
C TYR A 26 -0.85 -24.79 22.41
N ALA A 27 0.09 -25.71 22.21
CA ALA A 27 1.12 -25.58 21.19
C ALA A 27 0.52 -25.52 19.77
N LYS A 28 -0.52 -26.32 19.49
CA LYS A 28 -1.26 -26.29 18.22
C LYS A 28 -1.99 -24.96 18.03
N ALA A 29 -2.66 -24.45 19.06
CA ALA A 29 -3.32 -23.14 19.04
C ALA A 29 -2.31 -22.02 18.81
N LYS A 30 -1.19 -22.01 19.52
CA LYS A 30 -0.10 -21.03 19.33
C LYS A 30 0.48 -21.08 17.91
N LYS A 31 0.67 -22.27 17.34
CA LYS A 31 1.10 -22.45 15.95
C LYS A 31 0.05 -21.93 14.97
N ALA A 32 -1.23 -22.20 15.20
CA ALA A 32 -2.33 -21.71 14.37
C ALA A 32 -2.43 -20.17 14.39
N VAL A 33 -2.33 -19.55 15.57
CA VAL A 33 -2.30 -18.08 15.72
C VAL A 33 -1.13 -17.49 14.95
N ARG A 34 0.09 -18.04 15.12
CA ARG A 34 1.26 -17.58 14.35
C ARG A 34 1.06 -17.68 12.85
N HIS A 35 0.50 -18.79 12.35
CA HIS A 35 0.23 -18.94 10.92
C HIS A 35 -0.85 -17.97 10.42
N ALA A 36 -1.91 -17.74 11.20
CA ALA A 36 -2.92 -16.74 10.88
C ALA A 36 -2.31 -15.33 10.80
N THR A 37 -1.47 -14.95 11.77
CA THR A 37 -0.75 -13.66 11.76
C THR A 37 0.18 -13.55 10.55
N THR A 38 0.96 -14.59 10.24
CA THR A 38 1.83 -14.58 9.04
C THR A 38 1.02 -14.46 7.76
N HIS A 39 -0.07 -15.21 7.63
CA HIS A 39 -0.95 -15.15 6.47
C HIS A 39 -1.54 -13.74 6.30
N GLU A 40 -2.01 -13.14 7.40
CA GLU A 40 -2.54 -11.78 7.39
C GLU A 40 -1.47 -10.75 6.95
N ILE A 41 -0.25 -10.86 7.46
CA ILE A 41 0.88 -10.00 7.05
C ILE A 41 1.17 -10.14 5.55
N VAL A 42 1.17 -11.37 5.03
CA VAL A 42 1.42 -11.64 3.61
C VAL A 42 0.30 -11.04 2.75
N MET A 43 -0.95 -11.22 3.14
CA MET A 43 -2.11 -10.66 2.43
C MET A 43 -2.09 -9.13 2.42
N GLN A 44 -1.83 -8.50 3.57
CA GLN A 44 -1.66 -7.04 3.65
C GLN A 44 -0.51 -6.56 2.76
N ALA A 45 0.61 -7.28 2.72
CA ALA A 45 1.73 -6.94 1.84
C ALA A 45 1.37 -7.05 0.35
N ALA A 46 0.58 -8.05 -0.03
CA ALA A 46 0.09 -8.23 -1.40
C ALA A 46 -0.86 -7.09 -1.80
N VAL A 47 -1.87 -6.78 -0.97
CA VAL A 47 -2.80 -5.67 -1.19
C VAL A 47 -2.06 -4.35 -1.37
N ARG A 48 -1.09 -4.06 -0.48
CA ARG A 48 -0.28 -2.84 -0.59
C ARG A 48 0.51 -2.77 -1.89
N ARG A 49 1.13 -3.88 -2.31
CA ARG A 49 1.90 -3.93 -3.57
C ARG A 49 0.99 -3.67 -4.76
N GLN A 50 -0.19 -4.28 -4.78
CA GLN A 50 -1.17 -4.08 -5.84
C GLN A 50 -1.61 -2.62 -5.92
N ALA A 51 -2.01 -2.03 -4.79
CA ALA A 51 -2.42 -0.62 -4.73
C ALA A 51 -1.30 0.32 -5.21
N VAL A 52 -0.05 0.10 -4.81
CA VAL A 52 1.10 0.91 -5.27
C VAL A 52 1.30 0.80 -6.78
N VAL A 53 1.16 -0.40 -7.36
CA VAL A 53 1.30 -0.62 -8.81
C VAL A 53 0.21 0.12 -9.58
N GLU A 54 -1.04 0.01 -9.15
CA GLU A 54 -2.19 0.69 -9.76
C GLU A 54 -2.07 2.21 -9.64
N ILE A 55 -1.67 2.72 -8.47
CA ILE A 55 -1.45 4.16 -8.27
C ILE A 55 -0.29 4.66 -9.15
N MET A 56 0.80 3.91 -9.28
CA MET A 56 1.90 4.31 -10.17
C MET A 56 1.48 4.35 -11.64
N ALA A 57 0.66 3.39 -12.09
CA ALA A 57 0.16 3.36 -13.46
C ALA A 57 -0.79 4.54 -13.73
N THR A 58 -1.71 4.82 -12.80
CA THR A 58 -2.62 5.97 -12.90
C THR A 58 -1.87 7.31 -12.85
N ILE A 59 -0.77 7.43 -12.08
CA ILE A 59 0.10 8.62 -12.11
C ILE A 59 0.69 8.85 -13.51
N VAL A 60 1.16 7.79 -14.17
CA VAL A 60 1.70 7.92 -15.54
C VAL A 60 0.66 8.48 -16.50
N VAL A 61 -0.55 7.92 -16.44
CA VAL A 61 -1.70 8.38 -17.24
C VAL A 61 -2.06 9.83 -16.88
N ALA A 62 -2.18 10.15 -15.60
CA ALA A 62 -2.52 11.50 -15.13
C ALA A 62 -1.50 12.54 -15.62
N MET A 63 -0.20 12.23 -15.55
CA MET A 63 0.86 13.14 -16.02
C MET A 63 0.87 13.29 -17.54
N ARG A 64 0.51 12.23 -18.29
CA ARG A 64 0.32 12.32 -19.72
C ARG A 64 -0.87 13.21 -20.07
N ARG A 65 -2.02 13.03 -19.43
CA ARG A 65 -3.25 13.80 -19.70
C ARG A 65 -3.10 15.28 -19.30
N SER A 66 -2.53 15.54 -18.13
CA SER A 66 -2.42 16.90 -17.59
C SER A 66 -1.32 17.75 -18.25
N TYR A 67 -0.20 17.14 -18.66
CA TYR A 67 0.99 17.88 -19.15
C TYR A 67 1.60 17.34 -20.45
N GLY A 68 1.03 16.31 -21.05
CA GLY A 68 1.57 15.71 -22.28
C GLY A 68 2.94 15.05 -22.09
N TRP A 69 3.29 14.62 -20.88
CA TRP A 69 4.64 14.12 -20.60
C TRP A 69 4.99 12.89 -21.44
N GLY A 70 6.21 12.87 -21.96
CA GLY A 70 6.84 11.71 -22.60
C GLY A 70 7.52 10.81 -21.57
N MET A 71 8.02 9.66 -22.04
CA MET A 71 8.58 8.62 -21.17
C MET A 71 9.78 9.11 -20.34
N ASP A 72 10.63 9.99 -20.87
CA ASP A 72 11.82 10.48 -20.14
C ASP A 72 11.45 11.23 -18.85
N ARG A 73 10.46 12.13 -18.93
CA ARG A 73 9.98 12.86 -17.75
C ARG A 73 9.28 11.92 -16.76
N LEU A 74 8.52 10.96 -17.27
CA LEU A 74 7.84 9.95 -16.45
C LEU A 74 8.83 9.03 -15.73
N LEU A 75 9.94 8.64 -16.38
CA LEU A 75 11.01 7.86 -15.77
C LEU A 75 11.74 8.65 -14.68
N ARG A 76 12.00 9.94 -14.91
CA ARG A 76 12.57 10.84 -13.88
C ARG A 76 11.67 10.95 -12.67
N LEU A 77 10.36 11.17 -12.89
CA LEU A 77 9.37 11.20 -11.80
C LEU A 77 9.38 9.89 -11.03
N ARG A 78 9.30 8.74 -11.72
CA ARG A 78 9.34 7.42 -11.10
C ARG A 78 10.63 7.20 -10.30
N LYS A 79 11.78 7.65 -10.80
CA LYS A 79 13.06 7.57 -10.08
C LYS A 79 13.02 8.40 -8.81
N LYS A 80 12.53 9.64 -8.87
CA LYS A 80 12.43 10.51 -7.70
C LYS A 80 11.46 9.95 -6.65
N MET A 81 10.29 9.48 -7.07
CA MET A 81 9.32 8.83 -6.19
C MET A 81 9.91 7.59 -5.51
N ARG A 82 10.72 6.79 -6.24
CA ARG A 82 11.39 5.61 -5.66
C ARG A 82 12.33 6.00 -4.52
N VAL A 83 13.14 7.05 -4.68
CA VAL A 83 14.06 7.53 -3.63
C VAL A 83 13.27 7.89 -2.36
N GLN A 84 12.15 8.60 -2.50
CA GLN A 84 11.31 8.96 -1.36
C GLN A 84 10.65 7.73 -0.71
N MET A 85 10.21 6.76 -1.51
CA MET A 85 9.70 5.48 -1.00
C MET A 85 10.76 4.68 -0.24
N GLU A 86 12.02 4.73 -0.68
CA GLU A 86 13.15 4.12 0.02
C GLU A 86 13.42 4.82 1.37
N CYS A 87 13.28 6.14 1.45
CA CYS A 87 13.36 6.88 2.71
C CYS A 87 12.31 6.42 3.72
N LEU A 88 11.06 6.28 3.30
CA LEU A 88 9.97 5.76 4.13
C LEU A 88 10.24 4.31 4.56
N LYS A 89 10.67 3.45 3.64
CA LYS A 89 10.96 2.03 3.92
C LYS A 89 12.13 1.88 4.90
N GLY A 90 13.16 2.72 4.75
CA GLY A 90 14.32 2.79 5.63
C GLY A 90 14.04 3.46 6.98
N ARG A 91 12.83 4.00 7.19
CA ARG A 91 12.42 4.76 8.38
C ARG A 91 13.28 6.00 8.64
N TYR A 92 13.87 6.56 7.58
CA TYR A 92 14.59 7.83 7.65
C TYR A 92 13.62 9.01 7.78
N VAL A 93 12.40 8.85 7.29
CA VAL A 93 11.30 9.83 7.35
C VAL A 93 10.00 9.09 7.62
N LYS A 94 9.09 9.72 8.36
CA LYS A 94 7.71 9.25 8.61
C LYS A 94 6.75 9.80 7.55
N LEU A 95 5.59 9.15 7.37
CA LEU A 95 4.59 9.63 6.42
C LEU A 95 4.12 11.05 6.80
N GLU A 96 3.90 11.29 8.08
CA GLU A 96 3.42 12.55 8.62
C GLU A 96 4.42 13.70 8.35
N GLU A 97 5.72 13.40 8.38
CA GLU A 97 6.78 14.37 8.03
C GLU A 97 6.76 14.70 6.54
N MET A 98 6.49 13.72 5.67
CA MET A 98 6.30 13.98 4.23
C MET A 98 5.04 14.81 3.97
N GLU A 99 3.93 14.51 4.64
CA GLU A 99 2.71 15.31 4.52
C GLU A 99 2.93 16.76 5.00
N ALA A 100 3.70 16.96 6.07
CA ALA A 100 4.08 18.29 6.54
C ALA A 100 4.95 19.06 5.53
N ILE A 101 5.83 18.39 4.79
CA ILE A 101 6.59 19.00 3.69
C ILE A 101 5.63 19.48 2.60
N VAL A 102 4.65 18.65 2.22
CA VAL A 102 3.63 19.03 1.23
C VAL A 102 2.85 20.25 1.70
N GLU A 103 2.42 20.27 2.96
CA GLU A 103 1.69 21.40 3.54
C GLU A 103 2.52 22.68 3.51
N LYS A 104 3.80 22.61 3.90
CA LYS A 104 4.69 23.76 3.93
C LYS A 104 5.05 24.28 2.54
N GLU A 105 5.45 23.39 1.63
CA GLU A 105 6.02 23.78 0.33
C GLU A 105 4.93 24.04 -0.73
N LEU A 106 3.74 23.45 -0.58
CA LEU A 106 2.62 23.61 -1.51
C LEU A 106 1.41 24.32 -0.89
N ASP A 107 1.45 24.75 0.37
CA ASP A 107 0.34 25.40 1.08
C ASP A 107 -0.96 24.57 0.94
N TRP A 108 -0.83 23.26 1.10
CA TRP A 108 -1.95 22.32 0.92
C TRP A 108 -1.79 21.08 1.80
N GLY A 109 -2.82 20.80 2.61
CA GLY A 109 -2.84 19.66 3.54
C GLY A 109 -3.75 18.53 3.06
N PHE A 110 -3.41 17.32 3.47
CA PHE A 110 -4.26 16.15 3.28
C PHE A 110 -5.40 16.14 4.29
N GLN A 111 -6.62 15.86 3.82
CA GLN A 111 -7.74 15.57 4.70
C GLN A 111 -7.73 14.07 5.05
N HIS A 112 -7.55 13.76 6.33
CA HIS A 112 -7.51 12.37 6.79
C HIS A 112 -8.90 11.88 7.18
N GLU A 113 -9.24 10.67 6.74
CA GLU A 113 -10.47 10.00 7.14
C GLU A 113 -10.25 9.21 8.43
N GLN A 114 -11.27 9.15 9.28
CA GLN A 114 -11.24 8.31 10.48
C GLN A 114 -11.40 6.84 10.07
N THR A 115 -10.38 6.03 10.34
CA THR A 115 -10.31 4.66 9.80
C THR A 115 -10.68 3.58 10.81
N ASP A 116 -11.01 3.91 12.06
CA ASP A 116 -11.11 2.95 13.17
C ASP A 116 -12.03 1.76 12.87
N THR A 117 -13.18 2.03 12.22
CA THR A 117 -14.21 1.04 11.86
C THR A 117 -13.93 0.27 10.57
N TRP A 118 -12.86 0.61 9.83
CA TRP A 118 -12.62 0.02 8.52
C TRP A 118 -12.01 -1.37 8.61
N GLU A 119 -12.33 -2.19 7.61
CA GLU A 119 -11.66 -3.45 7.37
C GLU A 119 -10.16 -3.25 7.13
N THR A 120 -9.37 -4.22 7.57
CA THR A 120 -7.90 -4.21 7.45
C THR A 120 -7.42 -3.95 6.02
N ARG A 121 -8.10 -4.53 5.02
CA ARG A 121 -7.78 -4.34 3.61
C ARG A 121 -7.89 -2.86 3.21
N ARG A 122 -9.04 -2.23 3.50
CA ARG A 122 -9.31 -0.83 3.19
C ARG A 122 -8.32 0.10 3.91
N LYS A 123 -7.96 -0.21 5.16
CA LYS A 123 -6.91 0.52 5.90
C LYS A 123 -5.55 0.47 5.18
N VAL A 124 -5.18 -0.69 4.65
CA VAL A 124 -3.91 -0.87 3.90
C VAL A 124 -3.94 -0.09 2.59
N GLU A 125 -5.04 -0.17 1.84
CA GLU A 125 -5.22 0.56 0.57
C GLU A 125 -5.18 2.08 0.81
N TYR A 126 -5.91 2.57 1.80
CA TYR A 126 -5.91 3.99 2.18
C TYR A 126 -4.53 4.51 2.58
N ARG A 127 -3.80 3.72 3.37
CA ARG A 127 -2.41 4.07 3.72
C ARG A 127 -1.50 4.09 2.48
N ALA A 128 -1.70 3.18 1.54
CA ALA A 128 -0.95 3.18 0.27
C ALA A 128 -1.27 4.45 -0.53
N VAL A 129 -2.54 4.86 -0.62
CA VAL A 129 -2.93 6.12 -1.27
C VAL A 129 -2.22 7.30 -0.62
N ARG A 130 -2.31 7.48 0.70
CA ARG A 130 -1.64 8.58 1.41
C ARG A 130 -0.14 8.65 1.12
N VAL A 131 0.55 7.52 1.25
CA VAL A 131 1.99 7.42 0.96
C VAL A 131 2.28 7.84 -0.48
N MET A 132 1.57 7.27 -1.44
CA MET A 132 1.82 7.52 -2.86
C MET A 132 1.50 8.96 -3.25
N SER A 133 0.45 9.56 -2.67
CA SER A 133 0.08 10.95 -2.91
C SER A 133 1.11 11.93 -2.36
N ALA A 134 1.60 11.73 -1.12
CA ALA A 134 2.64 12.58 -0.54
C ALA A 134 3.95 12.49 -1.34
N VAL A 135 4.38 11.26 -1.65
CA VAL A 135 5.55 10.98 -2.50
C VAL A 135 5.40 11.63 -3.87
N PHE A 136 4.25 11.48 -4.52
CA PHE A 136 4.00 12.07 -5.83
C PHE A 136 4.13 13.59 -5.81
N LEU A 137 3.49 14.26 -4.85
CA LEU A 137 3.51 15.73 -4.75
C LEU A 137 4.91 16.28 -4.46
N ILE A 138 5.65 15.66 -3.53
CA ILE A 138 7.03 16.06 -3.25
C ILE A 138 7.91 15.79 -4.47
N ALA A 139 7.75 14.65 -5.15
CA ALA A 139 8.53 14.36 -6.35
C ALA A 139 8.28 15.38 -7.48
N LEU A 140 7.03 15.84 -7.66
CA LEU A 140 6.72 16.91 -8.60
C LEU A 140 7.36 18.25 -8.22
N HIS A 141 7.34 18.57 -6.93
CA HIS A 141 7.96 19.78 -6.41
C HIS A 141 9.49 19.75 -6.59
N ASP A 142 10.15 18.74 -6.04
CA ASP A 142 11.61 18.63 -6.00
C ASP A 142 12.25 18.47 -7.39
N GLU A 143 11.70 17.59 -8.24
CA GLU A 143 12.35 17.21 -9.50
C GLU A 143 11.99 18.15 -10.65
N PHE A 144 10.82 18.78 -10.58
CA PHE A 144 10.26 19.57 -11.68
C PHE A 144 9.88 21.00 -11.30
N GLY A 145 10.07 21.41 -10.04
CA GLY A 145 9.78 22.76 -9.56
C GLY A 145 8.28 23.10 -9.57
N PHE A 146 7.41 22.11 -9.39
CA PHE A 146 5.97 22.36 -9.39
C PHE A 146 5.57 23.12 -8.12
N GLY A 147 5.03 24.33 -8.30
CA GLY A 147 4.27 25.01 -7.24
C GLY A 147 2.84 24.48 -7.12
N LYS A 148 2.12 24.93 -6.08
CA LYS A 148 0.75 24.51 -5.71
C LYS A 148 -0.19 24.28 -6.89
N LYS A 149 -0.39 25.30 -7.74
CA LYS A 149 -1.34 25.24 -8.87
C LYS A 149 -1.08 24.06 -9.81
N ARG A 150 0.19 23.79 -10.14
CA ARG A 150 0.56 22.71 -11.05
C ARG A 150 0.46 21.35 -10.34
N ALA A 151 1.01 21.25 -9.13
CA ALA A 151 0.93 20.01 -8.36
C ALA A 151 -0.54 19.57 -8.14
N MET A 152 -1.42 20.51 -7.79
CA MET A 152 -2.84 20.23 -7.58
C MET A 152 -3.60 19.89 -8.86
N ARG A 153 -3.22 20.47 -10.01
CA ARG A 153 -3.79 20.03 -11.30
C ARG A 153 -3.46 18.57 -11.59
N ALA A 154 -2.21 18.16 -11.33
CA ALA A 154 -1.79 16.77 -11.51
C ALA A 154 -2.52 15.83 -10.53
N TYR A 155 -2.63 16.24 -9.27
CA TYR A 155 -3.31 15.49 -8.23
C TYR A 155 -4.82 15.36 -8.51
N LYS A 156 -5.46 16.42 -8.99
CA LYS A 156 -6.87 16.39 -9.39
C LYS A 156 -7.09 15.40 -10.53
N GLU A 157 -6.27 15.43 -11.58
CA GLU A 157 -6.39 14.47 -12.69
C GLU A 157 -6.25 13.02 -12.20
N LEU A 158 -5.32 12.77 -11.27
CA LEU A 158 -5.17 11.46 -10.63
C LEU A 158 -6.44 11.05 -9.85
N ALA A 159 -7.01 11.97 -9.06
CA ALA A 159 -8.23 11.74 -8.29
C ALA A 159 -9.45 11.51 -9.19
N ASP A 160 -9.57 12.25 -10.29
CA ASP A 160 -10.63 12.14 -11.28
C ASP A 160 -10.58 10.76 -11.96
N ILE A 161 -9.38 10.24 -12.28
CA ILE A 161 -9.20 8.87 -12.80
C ILE A 161 -9.70 7.83 -11.81
N TRP A 162 -9.32 7.95 -10.52
CA TRP A 162 -9.77 7.00 -9.50
C TRP A 162 -11.27 7.07 -9.24
N THR A 163 -11.85 8.27 -9.28
CA THR A 163 -13.30 8.48 -9.18
C THR A 163 -14.01 7.81 -10.37
N ALA A 164 -13.51 8.00 -11.59
CA ALA A 164 -14.06 7.36 -12.78
C ALA A 164 -13.99 5.83 -12.72
N ILE A 165 -12.92 5.27 -12.16
CA ILE A 165 -12.78 3.82 -11.92
C ILE A 165 -13.79 3.34 -10.89
N HIS A 166 -13.95 4.09 -9.79
CA HIS A 166 -14.89 3.74 -8.73
C HIS A 166 -16.34 3.76 -9.20
N ASP A 167 -16.72 4.77 -9.99
CA ASP A 167 -18.07 4.94 -10.53
C ASP A 167 -18.34 4.04 -11.75
N GLY A 168 -17.34 3.27 -12.20
CA GLY A 168 -17.45 2.33 -13.32
C GLY A 168 -17.44 2.97 -14.71
N SER A 169 -17.25 4.29 -14.80
CA SER A 169 -17.15 5.01 -16.09
C SER A 169 -15.81 4.77 -16.81
N LEU A 170 -14.78 4.33 -16.09
CA LEU A 170 -13.49 3.89 -16.62
C LEU A 170 -13.16 2.50 -16.08
N THR A 171 -12.90 1.52 -16.95
CA THR A 171 -12.45 0.21 -16.48
C THR A 171 -10.95 0.23 -16.17
N MET A 172 -10.52 -0.60 -15.22
CA MET A 172 -9.08 -0.78 -14.93
C MET A 172 -8.31 -1.26 -16.17
N GLU A 173 -8.93 -2.11 -17.01
CA GLU A 173 -8.34 -2.55 -18.27
C GLU A 173 -8.11 -1.40 -19.26
N ALA A 174 -9.07 -0.46 -19.37
CA ALA A 174 -8.91 0.72 -20.21
C ALA A 174 -7.79 1.62 -19.69
N MET A 175 -7.67 1.80 -18.37
CA MET A 175 -6.56 2.52 -17.74
C MET A 175 -5.21 1.91 -18.09
N TRP A 176 -5.07 0.58 -18.00
CA TRP A 176 -3.85 -0.14 -18.39
C TRP A 176 -3.53 0.00 -19.88
N LYS A 177 -4.53 -0.05 -20.77
CA LYS A 177 -4.32 0.19 -22.21
C LYS A 177 -3.76 1.58 -22.49
N GLU A 178 -4.25 2.60 -21.79
CA GLU A 178 -3.74 3.96 -21.92
C GLU A 178 -2.31 4.08 -21.39
N HIS A 179 -2.04 3.51 -20.21
CA HIS A 179 -0.69 3.43 -19.65
C HIS A 179 0.31 2.81 -20.67
N ASP A 180 -0.06 1.70 -21.30
CA ASP A 180 0.80 1.01 -22.27
C ASP A 180 0.99 1.81 -23.56
N ALA A 181 -0.02 2.57 -23.98
CA ALA A 181 0.08 3.47 -25.12
C ALA A 181 1.12 4.58 -24.88
N VAL A 182 1.26 5.06 -23.64
CA VAL A 182 2.32 6.03 -23.27
C VAL A 182 3.70 5.43 -23.55
N GLY A 183 3.94 4.18 -23.14
CA GLY A 183 5.21 3.48 -23.40
C GLY A 183 5.49 3.26 -24.89
N LYS A 184 4.47 2.86 -25.67
CA LYS A 184 4.61 2.62 -27.12
C LYS A 184 4.80 3.91 -27.93
N SER A 185 4.20 5.02 -27.51
CA SER A 185 4.35 6.30 -28.20
C SER A 185 5.78 6.82 -28.17
N ALA A 186 6.52 6.58 -27.08
CA ALA A 186 7.93 6.96 -26.96
C ALA A 186 8.85 6.21 -27.94
N GLY A 187 8.56 4.92 -28.20
CA GLY A 187 9.31 4.12 -29.18
C GLY A 187 9.13 4.58 -30.64
N LYS A 188 8.00 5.23 -30.96
CA LYS A 188 7.76 5.79 -32.31
C LYS A 188 8.36 7.18 -32.49
N THR A 189 8.42 8.00 -31.44
CA THR A 189 9.01 9.35 -31.51
C THR A 189 10.54 9.33 -31.63
N LEU A 190 11.19 8.24 -31.21
CA LEU A 190 12.65 8.02 -31.38
C LEU A 190 13.02 7.37 -32.72
N ALA A 191 12.03 7.05 -33.57
CA ALA A 191 12.22 6.38 -34.87
C ALA A 191 12.00 7.34 -36.06
N LEU A 192 11.94 8.65 -35.80
CA LEU A 192 11.96 9.75 -36.77
C LEU A 192 13.19 10.62 -36.52
#